data_AF-A0A7J4ICM9-F1
#
_entry.id   AF-A0A7J4ICM9-F1
#
_cell.length_a   1.000
_cell.length_b   1.000
_cell.length_c   1.000
_cell.angle_alpha   90.00
_cell.angle_beta   90.00
_cell.angle_gamma   90.00
#
_symmetry.space_group_name_H-M   'P 1'
#
loop_
_entity.id
_entity.type
_entity.pdbx_description
1 polymer ?
#
loop_
_entity_poly.entity_id
_entity_poly.type
_entity_poly.pdbx_seq_one_letter_code
_entity_poly.pdbx_strand_id
1 'polypeptide(L)'
;MKKNLLRAILKLCGFLIIANLPFLTISQLIGIDTFIDSFNHPGSYLYIKNKDVTSMNPATGYIIIEKPTDQASTIREGDSILCHTIKNTLQQRIVSQIYTKDGITTYYTTSYNESIDAPLYESQIIGKIIGTSEDNIWYELCLQAWEISIEKLNILIFFAE
;
A
#
# COMPACT_ATOMS: atom_id res chain seq x y z
N MET A 1 11.25 45.36 -13.87
CA MET A 1 11.20 44.53 -12.63
C MET A 1 10.00 43.59 -12.56
N LYS A 2 8.74 44.05 -12.65
CA LYS A 2 7.53 43.20 -12.49
C LYS A 2 7.45 41.97 -13.41
N LYS A 3 7.85 42.08 -14.69
CA LYS A 3 7.84 40.94 -15.65
C LYS A 3 8.81 39.81 -15.28
N ASN A 4 9.99 40.14 -14.75
CA ASN A 4 11.00 39.14 -14.36
C ASN A 4 10.57 38.39 -13.10
N LEU A 5 9.97 39.11 -12.14
CA LEU A 5 9.41 38.53 -10.93
C LEU A 5 8.23 37.58 -11.26
N LEU A 6 7.30 38.00 -12.12
CA LEU A 6 6.19 37.15 -12.56
C LEU A 6 6.68 35.87 -13.24
N ARG A 7 7.69 35.97 -14.11
CA ARG A 7 8.28 34.80 -14.77
C ARG A 7 8.96 33.85 -13.78
N ALA A 8 9.60 34.38 -12.73
CA ALA A 8 10.20 33.57 -11.68
C ALA A 8 9.13 32.84 -10.85
N ILE A 9 8.05 33.55 -10.47
CA ILE A 9 6.92 32.96 -9.73
C ILE A 9 6.27 31.83 -10.54
N LEU A 10 6.01 32.04 -11.83
CA LEU A 10 5.42 31.00 -12.69
C LEU A 10 6.30 29.75 -12.79
N LYS A 11 7.63 29.92 -12.90
CA LYS A 11 8.57 28.79 -12.89
C LYS A 11 8.55 28.04 -11.56
N LEU A 12 8.51 28.77 -10.44
CA LEU A 12 8.44 28.19 -9.11
C LEU A 12 7.13 27.42 -8.92
N CYS A 13 5.98 28.00 -9.28
CA CYS A 13 4.69 27.32 -9.21
C CYS A 13 4.69 26.06 -10.09
N GLY A 14 5.19 26.15 -11.33
CA GLY A 14 5.30 25.00 -12.22
C GLY A 14 6.19 23.89 -11.64
N PHE A 15 7.33 24.26 -11.06
CA PHE A 15 8.20 23.32 -10.37
C PHE A 15 7.50 22.65 -9.18
N LEU A 16 6.83 23.44 -8.32
CA LEU A 16 6.11 22.90 -7.17
C LEU A 16 4.99 21.94 -7.59
N ILE A 17 4.25 22.25 -8.66
CA ILE A 17 3.21 21.34 -9.18
C ILE A 17 3.86 20.01 -9.60
N ILE A 18 4.91 20.06 -10.42
CA ILE A 18 5.59 18.86 -10.93
C ILE A 18 6.19 18.04 -9.78
N ALA A 19 6.82 18.70 -8.81
CA ALA A 19 7.43 18.04 -7.66
C ALA A 19 6.39 17.34 -6.76
N ASN A 20 5.14 17.81 -6.74
CA ASN A 20 4.06 17.21 -5.95
C ASN A 20 3.26 16.13 -6.71
N LEU A 21 3.43 15.99 -8.02
CA LEU A 21 2.73 14.98 -8.82
C LEU A 21 2.91 13.54 -8.31
N PRO A 22 4.11 13.11 -7.86
CA PRO A 22 4.29 11.78 -7.29
C PRO A 22 3.40 11.52 -6.06
N PHE A 23 3.36 12.47 -5.13
CA PHE A 23 2.55 12.37 -3.91
C PHE A 23 1.05 12.43 -4.21
N LEU A 24 0.65 13.27 -5.17
CA LEU A 24 -0.73 13.31 -5.63
C LEU A 24 -1.14 11.96 -6.22
N THR A 25 -0.29 11.36 -7.04
CA THR A 25 -0.50 10.03 -7.64
C THR A 25 -0.71 8.97 -6.56
N ILE A 26 0.15 8.92 -5.54
CA ILE A 26 0.00 7.96 -4.45
C ILE A 26 -1.27 8.23 -3.63
N SER A 27 -1.57 9.48 -3.30
CA SER A 27 -2.78 9.83 -2.55
C SER A 27 -4.08 9.42 -3.28
N GLN A 28 -4.08 9.48 -4.61
CA GLN A 28 -5.19 8.98 -5.43
C GLN A 28 -5.26 7.45 -5.44
N LEU A 29 -4.11 6.78 -5.34
CA LEU A 29 -4.00 5.33 -5.41
C LEU A 29 -4.46 4.63 -4.12
N ILE A 30 -4.10 5.16 -2.95
CA ILE A 30 -4.40 4.54 -1.64
C ILE A 30 -5.44 5.31 -0.81
N GLY A 31 -5.88 6.47 -1.29
CA GLY A 31 -6.73 7.39 -0.55
C GLY A 31 -5.92 8.37 0.33
N ILE A 32 -6.49 9.55 0.55
CA ILE A 32 -5.80 10.63 1.28
C ILE A 32 -5.58 10.28 2.75
N ASP A 33 -6.53 9.59 3.39
CA ASP A 33 -6.45 9.20 4.79
C ASP A 33 -5.28 8.23 5.02
N THR A 34 -5.21 7.17 4.20
CA THR A 34 -4.11 6.19 4.21
C THR A 34 -2.77 6.84 3.86
N PHE A 35 -2.77 7.77 2.91
CA PHE A 35 -1.56 8.50 2.54
C PHE A 35 -1.02 9.32 3.72
N ILE A 36 -1.88 10.06 4.42
CA ILE A 36 -1.47 10.82 5.62
C ILE A 36 -1.02 9.86 6.73
N ASP A 37 -1.78 8.78 6.95
CA ASP A 37 -1.44 7.78 7.97
C ASP A 37 -0.07 7.14 7.73
N SER A 38 0.34 6.94 6.46
CA SER A 38 1.65 6.39 6.13
C SER A 38 2.84 7.23 6.61
N PHE A 39 2.67 8.53 6.85
CA PHE A 39 3.71 9.37 7.46
C PHE A 39 3.76 9.23 8.98
N ASN A 40 2.62 8.92 9.62
CA ASN A 40 2.55 8.70 11.06
C ASN A 40 2.98 7.27 11.43
N HIS A 41 2.69 6.30 10.56
CA HIS A 41 2.98 4.88 10.75
C HIS A 41 3.75 4.28 9.56
N PRO A 42 5.00 4.74 9.33
CA PRO A 42 5.81 4.39 8.14
C PRO A 42 6.16 2.91 8.05
N GLY A 43 6.19 2.19 9.18
CA GLY A 43 6.40 0.73 9.22
C GLY A 43 5.17 -0.09 8.79
N SER A 44 3.99 0.51 8.80
CA SER A 44 2.70 -0.15 8.54
C SER A 44 2.43 -0.38 7.06
N TYR A 45 3.13 0.31 6.16
CA TYR A 45 2.88 0.25 4.73
C TYR A 45 4.09 -0.26 3.98
N LEU A 46 3.86 -1.02 2.92
CA LEU A 46 4.90 -1.44 1.98
C LEU A 46 4.31 -1.56 0.58
N TYR A 47 5.17 -1.60 -0.43
CA TYR A 47 4.77 -2.02 -1.76
C TYR A 47 5.63 -3.19 -2.26
N ILE A 48 5.05 -4.07 -3.06
CA ILE A 48 5.77 -5.16 -3.74
C ILE A 48 5.46 -5.16 -5.22
N LYS A 49 6.38 -5.72 -6.01
CA LYS A 49 6.15 -5.99 -7.42
C LYS A 49 5.42 -7.32 -7.59
N ASN A 50 4.38 -7.34 -8.42
CA ASN A 50 3.46 -8.48 -8.62
C ASN A 50 4.08 -9.69 -9.36
N LYS A 51 5.40 -9.72 -9.59
CA LYS A 51 6.02 -10.80 -10.39
C LYS A 51 5.87 -12.19 -9.77
N ASP A 52 5.68 -12.25 -8.45
CA ASP A 52 5.70 -13.51 -7.68
C ASP A 52 4.36 -13.82 -6.98
N VAL A 53 3.31 -13.03 -7.22
CA VAL A 53 2.01 -13.21 -6.56
C VAL A 53 1.05 -13.98 -7.47
N THR A 54 0.66 -15.16 -7.03
CA THR A 54 -0.32 -16.00 -7.74
C THR A 54 -1.75 -15.50 -7.49
N SER A 55 -2.65 -15.76 -8.44
CA SER A 55 -4.06 -15.33 -8.42
C SER A 55 -4.29 -13.81 -8.46
N MET A 56 -3.28 -13.01 -8.81
CA MET A 56 -3.41 -11.58 -9.06
C MET A 56 -3.74 -11.31 -10.53
N ASN A 57 -4.39 -10.18 -10.82
CA ASN A 57 -4.58 -9.72 -12.20
C ASN A 57 -3.19 -9.50 -12.88
N PRO A 58 -2.91 -10.14 -14.02
CA PRO A 58 -1.61 -10.01 -14.71
C PRO A 58 -1.30 -8.59 -15.20
N ALA A 59 -2.29 -7.70 -15.31
CA ALA A 59 -2.09 -6.29 -15.60
C ALA A 59 -1.56 -5.49 -14.39
N THR A 60 -1.59 -6.07 -13.19
CA THR A 60 -1.08 -5.43 -11.98
C THR A 60 0.44 -5.50 -11.97
N GLY A 61 1.11 -4.36 -11.84
CA GLY A 61 2.56 -4.27 -11.69
C GLY A 61 2.98 -4.20 -10.23
N TYR A 62 2.35 -3.33 -9.46
CA TYR A 62 2.67 -3.09 -8.06
C TYR A 62 1.45 -3.26 -7.17
N ILE A 63 1.70 -3.72 -5.94
CA ILE A 63 0.71 -3.97 -4.91
C ILE A 63 1.14 -3.18 -3.68
N ILE A 64 0.23 -2.39 -3.12
CA ILE A 64 0.46 -1.65 -1.88
C ILE A 64 -0.28 -2.34 -0.76
N ILE A 65 0.43 -2.59 0.33
CA ILE A 65 0.00 -3.43 1.44
C ILE A 65 0.05 -2.63 2.72
N GLU A 66 -1.05 -2.70 3.47
CA GLU A 66 -1.13 -2.32 4.88
C GLU A 66 -0.87 -3.57 5.73
N LYS A 67 0.25 -3.59 6.45
CA LYS A 67 0.64 -4.68 7.35
C LYS A 67 -0.27 -4.70 8.58
N PRO A 68 -0.53 -5.89 9.15
CA PRO A 68 -1.06 -5.98 10.50
C PRO A 68 -0.07 -5.35 11.47
N THR A 69 -0.52 -4.33 12.18
CA THR A 69 0.20 -3.71 13.31
C THR A 69 -0.65 -3.80 14.57
N ASP A 70 0.00 -3.64 15.72
CA ASP A 70 -0.65 -3.65 17.04
C ASP A 70 -1.76 -2.58 17.18
N GLN A 71 -1.81 -1.60 16.25
CA GLN A 71 -2.76 -0.48 16.25
C GLN A 71 -3.93 -0.63 15.25
N ALA A 72 -4.32 -1.87 14.95
CA ALA A 72 -5.54 -2.23 14.24
C ALA A 72 -5.50 -2.02 12.71
N SER A 73 -4.72 -2.84 12.01
CA SER A 73 -5.16 -3.22 10.66
C SER A 73 -6.39 -4.12 10.83
N THR A 74 -7.57 -3.55 10.60
CA THR A 74 -8.82 -4.31 10.72
C THR A 74 -9.12 -4.89 9.36
N ILE A 75 -8.61 -6.09 9.10
CA ILE A 75 -9.06 -6.90 7.97
C ILE A 75 -10.56 -7.14 8.13
N ARG A 76 -11.34 -6.81 7.11
CA ARG A 76 -12.80 -6.96 7.10
C ARG A 76 -13.23 -7.92 6.01
N GLU A 77 -14.46 -8.42 6.13
CA GLU A 77 -15.11 -9.14 5.04
C GLU A 77 -15.18 -8.26 3.79
N GLY A 78 -14.85 -8.84 2.64
CA GLY A 78 -14.71 -8.15 1.36
C GLY A 78 -13.31 -7.59 1.09
N ASP A 79 -12.43 -7.50 2.08
CA ASP A 79 -11.08 -7.00 1.87
C ASP A 79 -10.24 -7.98 1.05
N SER A 80 -9.41 -7.42 0.16
CA SER A 80 -8.36 -8.16 -0.51
C SER A 80 -7.14 -8.23 0.39
N ILE A 81 -6.58 -9.42 0.58
CA ILE A 81 -5.40 -9.65 1.42
C ILE A 81 -4.29 -10.34 0.61
N LEU A 82 -3.06 -10.13 1.04
CA LEU A 82 -1.91 -10.92 0.60
C LEU A 82 -1.55 -11.91 1.70
N CYS A 83 -1.40 -13.18 1.34
CA CYS A 83 -1.08 -14.24 2.29
C CYS A 83 -0.12 -15.29 1.70
N HIS A 84 0.54 -16.03 2.59
CA HIS A 84 1.28 -17.24 2.24
C HIS A 84 0.35 -18.46 2.25
N THR A 85 0.43 -19.26 1.19
CA THR A 85 -0.15 -20.61 1.20
C THR A 85 0.65 -21.57 2.08
N ILE A 86 0.09 -22.75 2.35
CA ILE A 86 0.79 -23.87 2.99
C ILE A 86 2.06 -24.26 2.21
N LYS A 87 2.11 -24.02 0.90
CA LYS A 87 3.28 -24.28 0.04
C LYS A 87 4.26 -23.10 -0.02
N ASN A 88 4.11 -22.12 0.87
CA ASN A 88 4.91 -20.91 0.95
C ASN A 88 4.86 -20.02 -0.31
N THR A 89 3.78 -20.10 -1.09
CA THR A 89 3.57 -19.23 -2.26
C THR A 89 2.75 -18.00 -1.87
N LEU A 90 3.06 -16.84 -2.45
CA LEU A 90 2.29 -15.61 -2.26
C LEU A 90 1.00 -15.65 -3.08
N GLN A 91 -0.11 -15.31 -2.43
CA GLN A 91 -1.43 -15.29 -3.05
C GLN A 91 -2.25 -14.07 -2.64
N GLN A 92 -2.96 -13.52 -3.62
CA GLN A 92 -4.08 -12.62 -3.37
C GLN A 92 -5.32 -13.46 -3.06
N ARG A 93 -6.01 -13.11 -1.97
CA ARG A 93 -7.28 -13.72 -1.57
C ARG A 93 -8.27 -12.63 -1.16
N ILE A 94 -9.56 -12.92 -1.29
CA ILE A 94 -10.63 -12.05 -0.81
C ILE A 94 -11.20 -12.67 0.46
N VAL A 95 -11.31 -11.88 1.53
CA VAL A 95 -11.89 -12.33 2.79
C VAL A 95 -13.41 -12.46 2.63
N SER A 96 -13.94 -13.65 2.80
CA SER A 96 -15.37 -13.93 2.69
C SER A 96 -16.05 -13.88 4.05
N GLN A 97 -15.42 -14.45 5.08
CA GLN A 97 -15.94 -14.49 6.45
C GLN A 97 -14.81 -14.43 7.47
N ILE A 98 -15.09 -13.79 8.61
CA ILE A 98 -14.17 -13.73 9.74
C ILE A 98 -14.83 -14.39 10.95
N TYR A 99 -14.14 -15.36 11.56
CA TYR A 99 -14.63 -16.05 12.74
C TYR A 99 -13.60 -15.98 13.86
N THR A 100 -14.00 -15.46 15.03
CA THR A 100 -13.15 -15.40 16.22
C THR A 100 -13.74 -16.27 17.31
N LYS A 101 -12.96 -17.23 17.80
CA LYS A 101 -13.33 -18.10 18.91
C LYS A 101 -12.12 -18.38 19.79
N ASP A 102 -12.31 -18.29 21.10
CA ASP A 102 -11.27 -18.53 22.11
C ASP A 102 -9.99 -17.70 21.89
N GLY A 103 -10.14 -16.47 21.37
CA GLY A 103 -9.04 -15.56 21.06
C GLY A 103 -8.29 -15.86 19.75
N ILE A 104 -8.71 -16.88 19.00
CA ILE A 104 -8.14 -17.23 17.70
C ILE A 104 -9.07 -16.69 16.60
N THR A 105 -8.53 -15.79 15.77
CA THR A 105 -9.23 -15.28 14.59
C THR A 105 -8.85 -16.10 13.36
N THR A 106 -9.87 -16.58 12.66
CA THR A 106 -9.76 -17.40 11.44
C THR A 106 -10.45 -16.68 10.29
N TYR A 107 -9.78 -16.66 9.14
CA TYR A 107 -10.24 -15.98 7.93
C TYR A 107 -10.61 -17.03 6.88
N TYR A 108 -11.86 -17.02 6.44
CA TYR A 108 -12.32 -17.81 5.30
C TYR A 108 -12.19 -16.95 4.05
N THR A 109 -11.55 -17.50 3.02
CA THR A 109 -11.20 -16.71 1.83
C THR A 109 -11.55 -17.42 0.54
N THR A 110 -11.73 -16.62 -0.51
CA THR A 110 -11.97 -17.09 -1.88
C THR A 110 -10.87 -16.60 -2.81
N SER A 111 -10.50 -17.43 -3.78
CA SER A 111 -9.69 -17.02 -4.93
C SER A 111 -10.57 -16.25 -5.91
N TYR A 112 -9.94 -15.44 -6.77
CA TYR A 112 -10.64 -14.73 -7.86
C TYR A 112 -11.40 -15.68 -8.82
N ASN A 113 -11.12 -17.00 -8.79
CA ASN A 113 -11.73 -18.00 -9.67
C ASN A 113 -12.04 -19.37 -9.01
N GLU A 114 -12.02 -19.51 -7.67
CA GLU A 114 -12.17 -20.81 -7.01
C GLU A 114 -13.14 -20.76 -5.81
N SER A 115 -13.64 -21.94 -5.41
CA SER A 115 -14.46 -22.14 -4.22
C SER A 115 -13.74 -21.70 -2.94
N ILE A 116 -14.52 -21.48 -1.87
CA ILE A 116 -14.01 -21.16 -0.52
C ILE A 116 -12.87 -22.12 -0.19
N ASP A 117 -11.71 -21.53 0.07
CA ASP A 117 -10.49 -22.28 0.33
C ASP A 117 -10.34 -22.60 1.83
N ALA A 118 -9.32 -23.39 2.16
CA ALA A 118 -8.99 -23.71 3.55
C ALA A 118 -8.89 -22.46 4.44
N PRO A 119 -9.23 -22.56 5.74
CA PRO A 119 -9.12 -21.44 6.67
C PRO A 119 -7.68 -20.91 6.74
N LEU A 120 -7.54 -19.58 6.72
CA LEU A 120 -6.28 -18.88 6.92
C LEU A 120 -6.19 -18.35 8.35
N TYR A 121 -5.01 -18.46 8.94
CA TYR A 121 -4.69 -17.86 10.22
C TYR A 121 -3.92 -16.56 10.05
N GLU A 122 -3.97 -15.70 11.06
CA GLU A 122 -3.32 -14.38 11.05
C GLU A 122 -1.81 -14.46 10.71
N SER A 123 -1.11 -15.48 11.20
CA SER A 123 0.32 -15.71 10.91
C SER A 123 0.63 -15.97 9.43
N GLN A 124 -0.37 -16.31 8.63
CA GLN A 124 -0.23 -16.52 7.18
C GLN A 124 -0.52 -15.26 6.39
N ILE A 125 -1.09 -14.22 7.02
CA ILE A 125 -1.48 -12.97 6.36
C ILE A 125 -0.32 -11.98 6.45
N ILE A 126 0.10 -11.48 5.30
CA ILE A 126 1.14 -10.44 5.19
C ILE A 126 0.53 -9.07 5.42
N GLY A 127 -0.68 -8.86 4.89
CA GLY A 127 -1.43 -7.63 5.09
C GLY A 127 -2.59 -7.47 4.11
N LYS A 128 -3.29 -6.36 4.27
CA LYS A 128 -4.40 -5.94 3.42
C LYS A 128 -3.86 -5.24 2.18
N ILE A 129 -4.38 -5.59 1.01
CA ILE A 129 -4.08 -4.89 -0.25
C ILE A 129 -4.97 -3.64 -0.30
N ILE A 130 -4.33 -2.47 -0.24
CA ILE A 130 -5.00 -1.16 -0.18
C ILE A 130 -4.91 -0.40 -1.52
N GLY A 131 -4.05 -0.84 -2.42
CA GLY A 131 -3.90 -0.23 -3.74
C GLY A 131 -3.14 -1.13 -4.71
N THR A 132 -3.41 -0.97 -6.00
CA THR A 132 -2.73 -1.68 -7.08
C THR A 132 -2.47 -0.74 -8.24
N SER A 133 -1.30 -0.82 -8.86
CA SER A 133 -0.98 -0.01 -10.04
C SER A 133 -0.35 -0.84 -11.15
N GLU A 134 -0.37 -0.31 -12.36
CA GLU A 134 0.25 -0.92 -13.54
C GLU A 134 1.78 -0.95 -13.42
N ASP A 135 2.43 -1.85 -14.18
CA ASP A 135 3.89 -1.89 -14.29
C ASP A 135 4.37 -0.82 -15.27
N ASN A 136 4.46 0.42 -14.80
CA ASN A 136 5.06 1.51 -15.56
C ASN A 136 6.05 2.32 -14.70
N ILE A 137 6.96 3.01 -15.39
CA ILE A 137 8.04 3.77 -14.76
C ILE A 137 7.53 4.95 -13.91
N TRP A 138 6.35 5.49 -14.22
CA TRP A 138 5.76 6.57 -13.44
C TRP A 138 5.36 6.08 -12.04
N TYR A 139 4.66 4.96 -11.95
CA TYR A 139 4.27 4.37 -10.66
C TYR A 139 5.49 3.93 -9.86
N GLU A 140 6.52 3.36 -10.50
CA GLU A 140 7.77 3.01 -9.83
C GLU A 140 8.43 4.24 -9.18
N LEU A 141 8.55 5.34 -9.93
CA LEU A 141 9.08 6.60 -9.41
C LEU A 141 8.21 7.17 -8.27
N CYS A 142 6.88 7.10 -8.39
CA CYS A 142 5.97 7.60 -7.37
C CYS A 142 6.07 6.80 -6.07
N LEU A 143 6.11 5.47 -6.17
CA LEU A 143 6.24 4.56 -5.03
C LEU A 143 7.58 4.76 -4.32
N GLN A 144 8.68 4.85 -5.06
CA GLN A 144 10.01 5.14 -4.49
C GLN A 144 10.06 6.52 -3.83
N ALA A 145 9.48 7.55 -4.45
CA ALA A 145 9.43 8.89 -3.85
C ALA A 145 8.64 8.89 -2.54
N TRP A 146 7.53 8.15 -2.50
CA TRP A 146 6.73 7.98 -1.29
C TRP A 146 7.49 7.21 -0.20
N GLU A 147 8.05 6.04 -0.51
CA GLU A 147 8.84 5.21 0.42
C GLU A 147 10.00 6.00 1.03
N ILE A 148 10.78 6.69 0.21
CA ILE A 148 11.88 7.53 0.69
C ILE A 148 11.37 8.65 1.60
N SER A 149 10.19 9.21 1.31
CA SER A 149 9.64 10.32 2.09
C SER A 149 9.15 9.87 3.46
N ILE A 150 8.46 8.72 3.54
CA ILE A 150 8.00 8.17 4.81
C ILE A 150 9.18 7.67 5.66
N GLU A 151 10.25 7.15 5.06
CA GLU A 151 11.46 6.74 5.79
C GLU A 151 12.28 7.93 6.30
N LYS A 152 12.52 8.95 5.45
CA LYS A 152 13.42 10.09 5.79
C LYS A 152 12.80 11.11 6.73
N LEU A 153 11.47 11.28 6.73
CA LEU A 153 10.81 12.11 7.73
C LEU A 153 11.10 11.60 9.16
N ASN A 154 11.22 10.30 9.37
CA ASN A 154 11.61 9.75 10.67
C ASN A 154 13.06 10.02 11.05
N ILE A 155 13.98 10.00 10.08
CA ILE A 155 15.40 10.30 10.35
C ILE A 155 15.55 11.74 10.81
N LEU A 156 14.83 12.68 10.18
CA LEU A 156 14.86 14.08 10.59
C LEU A 156 14.19 14.31 11.96
N ILE A 157 13.13 13.57 12.29
CA ILE A 157 12.52 13.58 13.63
C ILE A 157 13.51 13.03 14.68
N PHE A 158 14.24 11.96 14.37
CA PHE A 158 15.25 11.38 15.26
C PHE A 158 16.45 12.31 15.53
N PHE A 159 16.77 13.22 14.60
CA PHE A 159 17.80 14.25 14.81
C PHE A 159 17.26 15.57 15.37
N ALA A 160 15.94 15.70 15.56
CA ALA A 160 15.29 16.86 16.14
C ALA A 160 15.00 16.72 17.64
N GLU A 161 15.17 15.50 18.19
CA GLU A 161 15.25 15.21 19.64
C GLU A 161 16.68 15.32 20.17
#